data_AF-A0A6S7K1G7-F1
#
_entry.id   AF-A0A6S7K1G7-F1
#
_cell.length_a   1.000
_cell.length_b   1.000
_cell.length_c   1.000
_cell.angle_alpha   90.00
_cell.angle_beta   90.00
_cell.angle_gamma   90.00
#
_symmetry.space_group_name_H-M   'P 1'
#
loop_
_entity.id
_entity.type
_entity.pdbx_description
1 polymer ?
#
loop_
_entity_poly.entity_id
_entity_poly.type
_entity_poly.pdbx_seq_one_letter_code
_entity_poly.pdbx_strand_id
1 'polypeptide(L)'
;MATGYEDSRFETQVDQSLHCAICTEVLKDPVQCRRNEHHFCRNCITEHLRHSQNCPTCKDPLTVETLVRPQRFLANTLSSLKISCENSERGCRKVIELGSLDTHVATCGFSPVPCSNDQCEEIISRRDKEIHENKVCGFRRVKCDYCAQMVLYKNFMQHTCPAQKEIRKIKAELREVRSTLDEMFKMMQNMMSSLTRLERNTAQRSEGSHASSGQELQAEIVVAGGFDKSVEVFNMTTKTWRSLSEMNECRDGASLVLYQGHMIVTGGVQEESGICQLQDSAEELNLAEQDGHWVVSQFKLPVPSCGHACVVYQNRVFLIGGYAFPETYDTIHEIQLTPPYTSRLLTKMPMPICYHGAEIVNGKIYIIGGSTTGDYEDATSTVLMFDPATNTCTELKPLPYTASTMTTVTWKDNVVVLGGVDNQHNTLSTVILYNVTTGSHRMLPEMTKKRYGCTAVTIGDNIIAMGGCDESDTDLNSVECYNFHTNTWTEFPAMAKTRSGAAAVVKYC
;
A
#
# COMPACT_ATOMS: atom_id res chain seq x y z
N MET A 1 -21.68 22.20 -25.03
CA MET A 1 -21.93 22.26 -26.49
C MET A 1 -20.63 21.87 -27.18
N ALA A 2 -20.64 20.91 -28.10
CA ALA A 2 -19.39 20.46 -28.73
C ALA A 2 -18.84 21.55 -29.67
N THR A 3 -17.73 22.15 -29.28
CA THR A 3 -16.94 23.11 -30.05
C THR A 3 -15.99 22.38 -31.02
N GLY A 4 -15.15 23.11 -31.74
CA GLY A 4 -14.08 22.51 -32.56
C GLY A 4 -13.03 21.78 -31.71
N TYR A 5 -11.96 21.30 -32.35
CA TYR A 5 -10.84 20.73 -31.62
C TYR A 5 -9.96 21.85 -31.05
N GLU A 6 -9.62 21.75 -29.78
CA GLU A 6 -8.71 22.70 -29.12
C GLU A 6 -7.31 22.68 -29.74
N ASP A 7 -6.76 23.86 -30.01
CA ASP A 7 -5.41 24.04 -30.56
C ASP A 7 -4.32 23.36 -29.72
N SER A 8 -4.47 23.38 -28.39
CA SER A 8 -3.55 22.77 -27.42
C SER A 8 -3.32 21.28 -27.64
N ARG A 9 -4.24 20.61 -28.33
CA ARG A 9 -4.18 19.17 -28.58
C ARG A 9 -3.33 18.80 -29.79
N PHE A 10 -2.99 19.75 -30.66
CA PHE A 10 -2.21 19.48 -31.87
C PHE A 10 -0.71 19.56 -31.59
N GLU A 11 0.07 18.71 -32.27
CA GLU A 11 1.54 18.67 -32.09
C GLU A 11 2.22 19.94 -32.62
N THR A 12 1.63 20.55 -33.63
CA THR A 12 2.12 21.76 -34.30
C THR A 12 1.02 22.80 -34.34
N GLN A 13 1.41 24.08 -34.38
CA GLN A 13 0.48 25.17 -34.61
C GLN A 13 -0.32 24.95 -35.89
N VAL A 14 -1.65 24.99 -35.78
CA VAL A 14 -2.57 24.77 -36.90
C VAL A 14 -2.80 26.10 -37.63
N ASP A 15 -2.89 26.05 -38.97
CA ASP A 15 -3.15 27.24 -39.77
C ASP A 15 -4.55 27.81 -39.49
N GLN A 16 -4.66 29.15 -39.39
CA GLN A 16 -5.91 29.85 -39.13
C GLN A 16 -7.01 29.51 -40.17
N SER A 17 -6.64 29.14 -41.40
CA SER A 17 -7.58 28.71 -42.45
C SER A 17 -8.36 27.44 -42.11
N LEU A 18 -7.85 26.63 -41.18
CA LEU A 18 -8.46 25.38 -40.71
C LEU A 18 -9.32 25.56 -39.46
N HIS A 19 -9.59 26.81 -39.07
CA HIS A 19 -10.42 27.14 -37.90
C HIS A 19 -11.83 27.49 -38.31
N CYS A 20 -12.77 27.18 -37.42
CA CYS A 20 -14.17 27.53 -37.57
C CYS A 20 -14.37 29.03 -37.37
N ALA A 21 -15.04 29.68 -38.32
CA ALA A 21 -15.33 31.12 -38.21
C ALA A 21 -16.35 31.50 -37.11
N ILE A 22 -16.95 30.52 -36.41
CA ILE A 22 -17.88 30.76 -35.29
C ILE A 22 -17.20 30.48 -33.94
N CYS A 23 -16.67 29.27 -33.73
CA CYS A 23 -16.10 28.88 -32.45
C CYS A 23 -14.59 29.13 -32.34
N THR A 24 -13.95 29.62 -33.39
CA THR A 24 -12.51 29.95 -33.48
C THR A 24 -11.53 28.79 -33.25
N GLU A 25 -12.03 27.59 -32.94
CA GLU A 25 -11.26 26.34 -32.80
C GLU A 25 -11.07 25.61 -34.13
N VAL A 26 -10.14 24.64 -34.17
CA VAL A 26 -9.89 23.80 -35.36
C VAL A 26 -11.16 23.03 -35.77
N LEU A 27 -11.44 22.99 -37.07
CA LEU A 27 -12.69 22.48 -37.61
C LEU A 27 -12.99 21.03 -37.21
N LYS A 28 -14.21 20.78 -36.71
CA LYS A 28 -14.77 19.47 -36.41
C LYS A 28 -16.01 19.22 -37.27
N ASP A 29 -16.00 18.12 -38.04
CA ASP A 29 -16.97 17.86 -39.12
C ASP A 29 -17.18 19.10 -40.02
N PRO A 30 -16.16 19.49 -40.81
CA PRO A 30 -16.15 20.76 -41.53
C PRO A 30 -17.24 20.82 -42.61
N VAL A 31 -17.87 21.99 -42.69
CA VAL A 31 -18.81 22.37 -43.75
C VAL A 31 -18.47 23.74 -44.30
N GLN A 32 -18.89 24.00 -45.54
CA GLN A 32 -18.63 25.28 -46.19
C GLN A 32 -19.89 25.93 -46.75
N CYS A 33 -19.88 27.26 -46.78
CA CYS A 33 -20.87 28.05 -47.51
C CYS A 33 -20.68 27.86 -49.03
N ARG A 34 -21.80 27.75 -49.76
CA ARG A 34 -21.80 27.44 -51.20
C ARG A 34 -21.04 28.44 -52.08
N ARG A 35 -20.98 29.73 -51.70
CA ARG A 35 -20.51 30.81 -52.57
C ARG A 35 -19.10 31.32 -52.28
N ASN A 36 -18.69 31.36 -51.01
CA ASN A 36 -17.55 32.16 -50.57
C ASN A 36 -16.56 31.37 -49.67
N GLU A 37 -16.53 30.03 -49.77
CA GLU A 37 -15.53 29.15 -49.11
C GLU A 37 -15.28 29.42 -47.61
N HIS A 38 -16.30 29.89 -46.89
CA HIS A 38 -16.25 30.05 -45.43
C HIS A 38 -16.49 28.71 -44.75
N HIS A 39 -15.60 28.31 -43.86
CA HIS A 39 -15.60 27.02 -43.18
C HIS A 39 -16.14 27.12 -41.75
N PHE A 40 -16.95 26.14 -41.38
CA PHE A 40 -17.56 26.03 -40.04
C PHE A 40 -17.56 24.59 -39.56
N CYS A 41 -17.54 24.38 -38.25
CA CYS A 41 -17.95 23.09 -37.67
C CYS A 41 -19.45 22.89 -37.91
N ARG A 42 -19.88 21.68 -38.31
CA ARG A 42 -21.31 21.41 -38.58
C ARG A 42 -22.23 21.84 -37.44
N ASN A 43 -21.90 21.47 -36.20
CA ASN A 43 -22.73 21.85 -35.03
C ASN A 43 -22.81 23.37 -34.83
N CYS A 44 -21.70 24.10 -35.01
CA CYS A 44 -21.67 25.55 -34.84
C CYS A 44 -22.57 26.26 -35.84
N ILE A 45 -22.47 25.91 -37.13
CA ILE A 45 -23.31 26.55 -38.14
C ILE A 45 -24.77 26.09 -38.05
N THR A 46 -25.04 24.83 -37.72
CA THR A 46 -26.42 24.35 -37.53
C THR A 46 -27.12 25.12 -36.41
N GLU A 47 -26.42 25.41 -35.30
CA GLU A 47 -26.99 26.21 -34.21
C GLU A 47 -27.21 27.67 -34.60
N HIS A 48 -26.27 28.28 -35.34
CA HIS A 48 -26.44 29.63 -35.88
C HIS A 48 -27.66 29.72 -36.82
N LEU A 49 -27.81 28.74 -37.71
CA LEU A 49 -28.89 28.68 -38.68
C LEU A 49 -30.27 28.44 -38.07
N ARG A 50 -30.37 28.05 -36.79
CA ARG A 50 -31.65 28.07 -36.07
C ARG A 50 -32.16 29.49 -35.83
N HIS A 51 -31.26 30.46 -35.75
CA HIS A 51 -31.55 31.84 -35.38
C HIS A 51 -31.44 32.79 -36.58
N SER A 52 -30.54 32.55 -37.53
CA SER A 52 -30.32 33.40 -38.69
C SER A 52 -30.03 32.56 -39.94
N GLN A 53 -30.83 32.71 -41.00
CA GLN A 53 -30.71 31.94 -42.25
C GLN A 53 -29.65 32.51 -43.21
N ASN A 54 -28.53 32.96 -42.65
CA ASN A 54 -27.46 33.64 -43.37
C ASN A 54 -26.10 33.10 -42.93
N CYS A 55 -25.09 33.25 -43.79
CA CYS A 55 -23.71 32.97 -43.44
C CYS A 55 -23.20 34.01 -42.42
N PRO A 56 -22.61 33.61 -41.28
CA PRO A 56 -22.06 34.54 -40.29
C PRO A 56 -21.01 35.51 -40.85
N THR A 57 -20.26 35.09 -41.87
CA THR A 57 -19.12 35.83 -42.40
C THR A 57 -19.50 36.71 -43.60
N CYS A 58 -20.12 36.15 -44.64
CA CYS A 58 -20.48 36.91 -45.86
C CYS A 58 -21.93 37.40 -45.89
N LYS A 59 -22.78 37.00 -44.93
CA LYS A 59 -24.21 37.35 -44.85
C LYS A 59 -25.08 36.84 -46.01
N ASP A 60 -24.53 36.01 -46.90
CA ASP A 60 -25.31 35.35 -47.96
C ASP A 60 -26.40 34.45 -47.37
N PRO A 61 -27.56 34.30 -48.04
CA PRO A 61 -28.58 33.33 -47.64
C PRO A 61 -28.00 31.92 -47.57
N LEU A 62 -28.14 31.27 -46.42
CA LEU A 62 -27.59 29.96 -46.14
C LEU A 62 -28.56 29.19 -45.25
N THR A 63 -28.92 27.97 -45.65
CA THR A 63 -29.73 27.04 -44.86
C THR A 63 -28.97 25.72 -44.66
N VAL A 64 -29.39 24.89 -43.70
CA VAL A 64 -28.74 23.61 -43.38
C VAL A 64 -28.66 22.68 -44.60
N GLU A 65 -29.67 22.72 -45.48
CA GLU A 65 -29.76 21.92 -46.71
C GLU A 65 -28.79 22.41 -47.81
N THR A 66 -28.44 23.69 -47.79
CA THR A 66 -27.55 24.31 -48.79
C THR A 66 -26.06 24.24 -48.41
N LEU A 67 -25.73 23.73 -47.21
CA LEU A 67 -24.36 23.52 -46.77
C LEU A 67 -23.69 22.44 -47.63
N VAL A 68 -22.49 22.74 -48.12
CA VAL A 68 -21.72 21.78 -48.93
C VAL A 68 -20.51 21.28 -48.15
N ARG A 69 -20.00 20.11 -48.54
CA ARG A 69 -18.74 19.59 -48.00
C ARG A 69 -17.57 20.47 -48.46
N PRO A 70 -16.54 20.67 -47.63
CA PRO A 70 -15.34 21.42 -48.01
C PRO A 70 -14.62 20.76 -49.18
N GLN A 71 -13.76 21.53 -49.84
CA GLN A 71 -12.89 20.99 -50.89
C GLN A 71 -12.02 19.84 -50.35
N ARG A 72 -11.72 18.86 -51.23
CA ARG A 72 -10.92 17.67 -50.86
C ARG A 72 -9.55 18.03 -50.26
N PHE A 73 -8.93 19.09 -50.74
CA PHE A 73 -7.65 19.56 -50.23
C PHE A 73 -7.72 19.95 -48.75
N LEU A 74 -8.73 20.73 -48.35
CA LEU A 74 -8.93 21.11 -46.96
C LEU A 74 -9.23 19.90 -46.07
N ALA A 75 -10.11 19.00 -46.55
CA ALA A 75 -10.43 17.77 -45.81
C ALA A 75 -9.19 16.90 -45.60
N ASN A 76 -8.36 16.70 -46.63
CA ASN A 76 -7.13 15.92 -46.53
C ASN A 76 -6.10 16.57 -45.61
N THR A 77 -5.94 17.90 -45.71
CA THR A 77 -5.01 18.66 -44.86
C THR A 77 -5.42 18.54 -43.40
N LEU A 78 -6.71 18.74 -43.10
CA LEU A 78 -7.28 18.59 -41.77
C LEU A 78 -7.09 17.16 -41.24
N SER A 79 -7.37 16.13 -42.05
CA SER A 79 -7.19 14.72 -41.65
C SER A 79 -5.73 14.35 -41.37
N SER A 80 -4.76 14.99 -42.04
CA SER A 80 -3.32 14.73 -41.85
C SER A 80 -2.71 15.43 -40.62
N LEU A 81 -3.44 16.36 -39.98
CA LEU A 81 -2.96 17.01 -38.77
C LEU A 81 -2.76 15.99 -37.65
N LYS A 82 -1.67 16.15 -36.90
CA LYS A 82 -1.36 15.29 -35.77
C LYS A 82 -1.97 15.86 -34.49
N ILE A 83 -2.84 15.07 -33.86
CA ILE A 83 -3.56 15.43 -32.65
C ILE A 83 -3.31 14.40 -31.55
N SER A 84 -3.20 14.87 -30.31
CA SER A 84 -3.17 14.05 -29.11
C SER A 84 -4.56 13.46 -28.80
N CYS A 85 -4.58 12.25 -28.27
CA CYS A 85 -5.80 11.59 -27.78
C CYS A 85 -6.50 12.47 -26.72
N GLU A 86 -7.83 12.50 -26.74
CA GLU A 86 -8.63 13.23 -25.73
C GLU A 86 -8.49 12.65 -24.32
N ASN A 87 -8.07 11.39 -24.21
CA ASN A 87 -7.82 10.71 -22.93
C ASN A 87 -6.36 10.90 -22.45
N SER A 88 -5.71 12.00 -22.81
CA SER A 88 -4.33 12.30 -22.42
C SER A 88 -4.19 12.49 -20.91
N GLU A 89 -5.15 13.17 -20.27
CA GLU A 89 -5.23 13.33 -18.81
C GLU A 89 -5.41 12.00 -18.09
N ARG A 90 -6.06 11.02 -18.74
CA ARG A 90 -6.19 9.64 -18.24
C ARG A 90 -4.97 8.77 -18.55
N GLY A 91 -3.95 9.30 -19.24
CA GLY A 91 -2.67 8.63 -19.47
C GLY A 91 -2.38 8.20 -20.91
N CYS A 92 -3.25 8.48 -21.88
CA CYS A 92 -2.98 8.16 -23.29
C CYS A 92 -1.97 9.15 -23.90
N ARG A 93 -0.75 8.69 -24.21
CA ARG A 93 0.30 9.52 -24.82
C ARG A 93 0.34 9.46 -26.35
N LYS A 94 -0.65 8.85 -27.01
CA LYS A 94 -0.64 8.70 -28.46
C LYS A 94 -0.97 10.03 -29.15
N VAL A 95 -0.11 10.40 -30.10
CA VAL A 95 -0.32 11.44 -31.10
C VAL A 95 -0.58 10.74 -32.43
N ILE A 96 -1.70 11.03 -33.06
CA ILE A 96 -2.18 10.33 -34.26
C ILE A 96 -2.73 11.33 -35.28
N GLU A 97 -2.86 10.90 -36.53
CA GLU A 97 -3.55 11.69 -37.55
C GLU A 97 -5.03 11.88 -37.18
N LEU A 98 -5.53 13.10 -37.33
CA LEU A 98 -6.89 13.49 -36.99
C LEU A 98 -7.93 12.63 -37.70
N GLY A 99 -7.67 12.23 -38.95
CA GLY A 99 -8.55 11.32 -39.70
C GLY A 99 -8.70 9.92 -39.07
N SER A 100 -7.75 9.51 -38.23
CA SER A 100 -7.77 8.24 -37.51
C SER A 100 -8.21 8.39 -36.04
N LEU A 101 -8.51 9.61 -35.57
CA LEU A 101 -8.80 9.89 -34.16
C LEU A 101 -9.98 9.07 -33.63
N ASP A 102 -11.10 9.04 -34.35
CA ASP A 102 -12.31 8.34 -33.92
C ASP A 102 -12.07 6.83 -33.80
N THR A 103 -11.31 6.24 -34.74
CA THR A 103 -10.96 4.81 -34.70
C THR A 103 -10.07 4.46 -33.51
N HIS A 104 -9.15 5.37 -33.14
CA HIS A 104 -8.32 5.22 -31.97
C HIS A 104 -9.12 5.37 -30.68
N VAL A 105 -9.93 6.44 -30.52
CA VAL A 105 -10.73 6.67 -29.30
C VAL A 105 -11.71 5.52 -29.06
N ALA A 106 -12.28 4.96 -30.13
CA ALA A 106 -13.14 3.79 -30.09
C ALA A 106 -12.43 2.53 -29.54
N THR A 107 -11.10 2.44 -29.61
CA THR A 107 -10.27 1.31 -29.14
C THR A 107 -9.28 1.68 -28.04
N CYS A 108 -9.26 2.94 -27.58
CA CYS A 108 -8.27 3.42 -26.64
C CYS A 108 -8.47 2.79 -25.25
N GLY A 109 -7.38 2.23 -24.71
CA GLY A 109 -7.40 1.60 -23.39
C GLY A 109 -7.68 2.59 -22.25
N PHE A 110 -7.45 3.88 -22.44
CA PHE A 110 -7.70 4.92 -21.44
C PHE A 110 -9.08 5.55 -21.55
N SER A 111 -9.90 5.13 -22.52
CA SER A 111 -11.28 5.63 -22.65
C SER A 111 -12.09 5.26 -21.40
N PRO A 112 -12.89 6.20 -20.86
CA PRO A 112 -13.75 5.94 -19.71
C PRO A 112 -14.83 4.92 -20.07
N VAL A 113 -14.98 3.89 -19.24
CA VAL A 113 -16.05 2.89 -19.34
C VAL A 113 -16.63 2.63 -17.96
N PRO A 114 -17.95 2.44 -17.84
CA PRO A 114 -18.56 2.05 -16.57
C PRO A 114 -18.21 0.61 -16.21
N CYS A 115 -18.14 0.33 -14.91
CA CYS A 115 -18.12 -1.03 -14.38
C CYS A 115 -19.42 -1.77 -14.75
N SER A 116 -19.31 -3.07 -15.04
CA SER A 116 -20.44 -3.94 -15.39
C SER A 116 -21.00 -4.71 -14.19
N ASN A 117 -20.35 -4.62 -13.02
CA ASN A 117 -20.88 -5.21 -11.80
C ASN A 117 -22.09 -4.42 -11.31
N ASP A 118 -23.16 -5.14 -10.98
CA ASP A 118 -24.41 -4.56 -10.50
C ASP A 118 -24.16 -3.69 -9.25
N GLN A 119 -24.76 -2.48 -9.22
CA GLN A 119 -24.58 -1.45 -8.20
C GLN A 119 -23.20 -0.76 -8.13
N CYS A 120 -22.26 -1.03 -9.03
CA CYS A 120 -21.01 -0.28 -9.12
C CYS A 120 -21.13 0.91 -10.09
N GLU A 121 -20.97 2.13 -9.58
CA GLU A 121 -21.08 3.38 -10.37
C GLU A 121 -19.72 3.94 -10.81
N GLU A 122 -18.62 3.18 -10.63
CA GLU A 122 -17.28 3.66 -10.96
C GLU A 122 -17.03 3.74 -12.48
N ILE A 123 -16.37 4.83 -12.89
CA ILE A 123 -15.93 5.07 -14.28
C ILE A 123 -14.42 4.84 -14.38
N ILE A 124 -14.05 3.71 -14.95
CA ILE A 124 -12.67 3.23 -15.02
C ILE A 124 -12.11 3.30 -16.43
N SER A 125 -10.79 3.21 -16.57
CA SER A 125 -10.13 3.09 -17.87
C SER A 125 -10.42 1.72 -18.48
N ARG A 126 -10.76 1.66 -19.77
CA ARG A 126 -11.09 0.41 -20.47
C ARG A 126 -10.06 -0.72 -20.25
N ARG A 127 -8.78 -0.39 -20.24
CA ARG A 127 -7.68 -1.34 -20.03
C ARG A 127 -7.69 -1.99 -18.64
N ASP A 128 -8.25 -1.31 -17.65
CA ASP A 128 -8.29 -1.75 -16.26
C ASP A 128 -9.65 -2.36 -15.90
N LYS A 129 -10.61 -2.35 -16.85
CA LYS A 129 -11.98 -2.82 -16.65
C LYS A 129 -12.04 -4.24 -16.11
N GLU A 130 -11.34 -5.16 -16.77
CA GLU A 130 -11.34 -6.57 -16.39
C GLU A 130 -10.74 -6.79 -15.01
N ILE A 131 -9.69 -6.05 -14.66
CA ILE A 131 -9.04 -6.14 -13.34
C ILE A 131 -9.97 -5.59 -12.27
N HIS A 132 -10.56 -4.41 -12.50
CA HIS A 132 -11.51 -3.84 -11.57
C HIS A 132 -12.68 -4.80 -11.36
N GLU A 133 -13.33 -5.27 -12.43
CA GLU A 133 -14.53 -6.11 -12.31
C GLU A 133 -14.29 -7.42 -11.56
N ASN A 134 -13.13 -8.04 -11.77
CA ASN A 134 -12.83 -9.38 -11.23
C ASN A 134 -12.02 -9.38 -9.94
N LYS A 135 -11.28 -8.30 -9.63
CA LYS A 135 -10.31 -8.28 -8.53
C LYS A 135 -10.45 -7.11 -7.56
N VAL A 136 -10.98 -5.97 -8.00
CA VAL A 136 -11.01 -4.76 -7.13
C VAL A 136 -12.44 -4.44 -6.68
N CYS A 137 -13.39 -4.49 -7.61
CA CYS A 137 -14.77 -4.07 -7.40
C CYS A 137 -15.38 -4.73 -6.16
N GLY A 138 -15.83 -3.93 -5.19
CA GLY A 138 -16.50 -4.43 -3.98
C GLY A 138 -17.85 -5.11 -4.27
N PHE A 139 -18.45 -4.84 -5.42
CA PHE A 139 -19.69 -5.46 -5.87
C PHE A 139 -19.46 -6.73 -6.71
N ARG A 140 -18.21 -7.17 -6.91
CA ARG A 140 -17.95 -8.46 -7.53
C ARG A 140 -18.47 -9.58 -6.63
N ARG A 141 -18.88 -10.70 -7.24
CA ARG A 141 -19.33 -11.88 -6.50
C ARG A 141 -18.18 -12.84 -6.30
N VAL A 142 -17.92 -13.20 -5.06
CA VAL A 142 -16.92 -14.20 -4.66
C VAL A 142 -17.62 -15.42 -4.07
N LYS A 143 -17.05 -16.60 -4.30
CA LYS A 143 -17.53 -17.85 -3.74
C LYS A 143 -16.94 -18.02 -2.34
N CYS A 144 -17.76 -18.35 -1.36
CA CYS A 144 -17.27 -18.78 -0.06
C CYS A 144 -16.77 -20.22 -0.14
N ASP A 145 -15.51 -20.48 0.21
CA ASP A 145 -14.92 -21.82 0.14
C ASP A 145 -15.54 -22.83 1.11
N TYR A 146 -16.15 -22.32 2.19
CA TYR A 146 -16.74 -23.16 3.23
C TYR A 146 -18.19 -23.55 2.95
N CYS A 147 -19.04 -22.60 2.53
CA CYS A 147 -20.46 -22.86 2.28
C CYS A 147 -20.86 -22.86 0.80
N ALA A 148 -19.90 -22.62 -0.10
CA ALA A 148 -20.09 -22.50 -1.54
C ALA A 148 -21.08 -21.41 -2.01
N GLN A 149 -21.58 -20.55 -1.11
CA GLN A 149 -22.47 -19.45 -1.46
C GLN A 149 -21.71 -18.33 -2.18
N MET A 150 -22.36 -17.73 -3.18
CA MET A 150 -21.86 -16.54 -3.87
C MET A 150 -22.29 -15.29 -3.10
N VAL A 151 -21.33 -14.49 -2.63
CA VAL A 151 -21.58 -13.27 -1.86
C VAL A 151 -20.88 -12.09 -2.53
N LEU A 152 -21.44 -10.89 -2.40
CA LEU A 152 -20.72 -9.68 -2.81
C LEU A 152 -19.46 -9.52 -1.95
N TYR A 153 -18.33 -9.18 -2.56
CA TYR A 153 -17.04 -9.05 -1.87
C TYR A 153 -17.12 -8.08 -0.68
N LYS A 154 -17.77 -6.93 -0.85
CA LYS A 154 -17.99 -5.95 0.23
C LYS A 154 -18.75 -6.50 1.45
N ASN A 155 -19.57 -7.53 1.25
CA ASN A 155 -20.36 -8.16 2.29
C ASN A 155 -19.76 -9.50 2.75
N PHE A 156 -18.61 -9.92 2.18
CA PHE A 156 -18.06 -11.25 2.40
C PHE A 156 -17.67 -11.49 3.86
N MET A 157 -17.07 -10.47 4.50
CA MET A 157 -16.73 -10.50 5.94
C MET A 157 -17.97 -10.60 6.84
N GLN A 158 -19.09 -10.02 6.41
CA GLN A 158 -20.35 -9.99 7.15
C GLN A 158 -21.24 -11.21 6.87
N HIS A 159 -20.89 -12.03 5.88
CA HIS A 159 -21.75 -13.14 5.48
C HIS A 159 -21.75 -14.26 6.52
N THR A 160 -22.94 -14.75 6.85
CA THR A 160 -23.12 -15.76 7.89
C THR A 160 -22.87 -17.17 7.33
N CYS A 161 -21.63 -17.63 7.39
CA CYS A 161 -21.26 -19.00 7.03
C CYS A 161 -21.44 -19.96 8.23
N PRO A 162 -21.84 -21.24 8.03
CA PRO A 162 -21.75 -22.26 9.07
C PRO A 162 -20.34 -22.38 9.69
N ALA A 163 -19.28 -22.27 8.89
CA ALA A 163 -17.89 -22.26 9.38
C ALA A 163 -17.57 -20.99 10.18
N GLN A 164 -18.05 -19.81 9.76
CA GLN A 164 -17.91 -18.58 10.57
C GLN A 164 -18.68 -18.68 11.90
N LYS A 165 -19.80 -19.41 11.96
CA LYS A 165 -20.55 -19.62 13.19
C LYS A 165 -19.75 -20.46 14.19
N GLU A 166 -19.11 -21.53 13.73
CA GLU A 166 -18.20 -22.32 14.56
C GLU A 166 -16.94 -21.55 14.92
N ILE A 167 -16.32 -20.80 13.99
CA ILE A 167 -15.17 -19.93 14.29
C ILE A 167 -15.54 -18.85 15.31
N ARG A 168 -16.72 -18.21 15.21
CA ARG A 168 -17.18 -17.21 16.19
C ARG A 168 -17.45 -17.86 17.55
N LYS A 169 -17.95 -19.09 17.57
CA LYS A 169 -18.14 -19.86 18.80
C LYS A 169 -16.79 -20.20 19.44
N ILE A 170 -15.85 -20.74 18.66
CA ILE A 170 -14.48 -21.03 19.11
C ILE A 170 -13.77 -19.76 19.57
N LYS A 171 -13.86 -18.65 18.82
CA LYS A 171 -13.28 -17.34 19.22
C LYS A 171 -13.94 -16.76 20.47
N ALA A 172 -15.24 -16.98 20.69
CA ALA A 172 -15.92 -16.57 21.91
C ALA A 172 -15.43 -17.41 23.11
N GLU A 173 -15.32 -18.73 22.94
CA GLU A 173 -14.76 -19.63 23.94
C GLU A 173 -13.28 -19.29 24.23
N LEU A 174 -12.48 -19.00 23.20
CA LEU A 174 -11.08 -18.54 23.34
C LEU A 174 -10.98 -17.18 24.05
N ARG A 175 -11.93 -16.26 23.85
CA ARG A 175 -11.97 -14.98 24.56
C ARG A 175 -12.28 -15.15 26.05
N GLU A 176 -13.17 -16.06 26.40
CA GLU A 176 -13.44 -16.41 27.79
C GLU A 176 -12.21 -17.07 28.44
N VAL A 177 -11.55 -17.98 27.74
CA VAL A 177 -10.30 -18.61 28.22
C VAL A 177 -9.18 -17.57 28.34
N ARG A 178 -9.01 -16.67 27.37
CA ARG A 178 -8.02 -15.58 27.44
C ARG A 178 -8.29 -14.62 28.60
N SER A 179 -9.56 -14.26 28.82
CA SER A 179 -10.00 -13.44 29.95
C SER A 179 -9.62 -14.07 31.30
N THR A 180 -9.86 -15.37 31.45
CA THR A 180 -9.51 -16.10 32.68
C THR A 180 -7.99 -16.21 32.86
N LEU A 181 -7.24 -16.44 31.77
CA LEU A 181 -5.78 -16.41 31.80
C LEU A 181 -5.23 -15.02 32.17
N ASP A 182 -5.77 -13.93 31.63
CA ASP A 182 -5.35 -12.56 31.97
C ASP A 182 -5.62 -12.21 33.44
N GLU A 183 -6.74 -12.67 34.00
CA GLU A 183 -7.02 -12.54 35.44
C GLU A 183 -6.05 -13.34 36.30
N MET A 184 -5.71 -14.57 35.88
CA MET A 184 -4.71 -15.39 36.56
C MET A 184 -3.31 -14.78 36.46
N PHE A 185 -2.92 -14.22 35.31
CA PHE A 185 -1.66 -13.53 35.12
C PHE A 185 -1.56 -12.27 35.99
N LYS A 186 -2.64 -11.47 36.10
CA LYS A 186 -2.70 -10.33 37.03
C LYS A 186 -2.54 -10.77 38.48
N MET A 187 -3.19 -11.87 38.89
CA MET A 187 -3.00 -12.43 40.23
C MET A 187 -1.55 -12.87 40.46
N MET A 188 -0.94 -13.52 39.46
CA MET A 188 0.43 -14.02 39.56
C MET A 188 1.46 -12.87 39.58
N GLN A 189 1.26 -11.81 38.80
CA GLN A 189 2.08 -10.60 38.84
C GLN A 189 1.95 -9.84 40.16
N ASN A 190 0.74 -9.78 40.75
CA ASN A 190 0.54 -9.21 42.09
C ASN A 190 1.26 -10.04 43.17
N MET A 191 1.32 -11.35 42.99
CA MET A 191 2.05 -12.26 43.87
C MET A 191 3.58 -12.15 43.69
N MET A 192 4.07 -12.07 42.44
CA MET A 192 5.49 -11.87 42.11
C MET A 192 6.01 -10.49 42.53
N SER A 193 5.20 -9.43 42.39
CA SER A 193 5.54 -8.09 42.88
C SER A 193 5.59 -8.01 44.41
N SER A 194 4.78 -8.83 45.09
CA SER A 194 4.85 -9.03 46.54
C SER A 194 6.12 -9.79 46.96
N LEU A 195 6.53 -10.81 46.19
CA LEU A 195 7.76 -11.57 46.41
C LEU A 195 9.03 -10.76 46.12
N THR A 196 9.07 -10.00 45.02
CA THR A 196 10.20 -9.11 44.70
C THR A 196 10.31 -7.93 45.67
N ARG A 197 9.21 -7.51 46.32
CA ARG A 197 9.24 -6.58 47.47
C ARG A 197 9.91 -7.19 48.71
N LEU A 198 9.76 -8.50 48.92
CA LEU A 198 10.44 -9.22 49.99
C LEU A 198 11.94 -9.41 49.68
N GLU A 199 12.29 -9.65 48.41
CA GLU A 199 13.67 -9.83 47.96
C GLU A 199 14.47 -8.50 47.90
N ARG A 200 13.86 -7.38 47.47
CA ARG A 200 14.53 -6.06 47.47
C ARG A 200 14.91 -5.54 48.86
N ASN A 201 14.27 -6.04 49.92
CA ASN A 201 14.65 -5.72 51.30
C ASN A 201 15.92 -6.47 51.76
N THR A 202 16.45 -7.41 50.98
CA THR A 202 17.64 -8.22 51.33
C THR A 202 18.85 -8.00 50.43
N ALA A 203 18.72 -7.27 49.31
CA ALA A 203 19.84 -7.03 48.39
C ALA A 203 19.92 -5.55 47.93
N GLN A 204 20.59 -4.71 48.73
CA GLN A 204 21.20 -3.48 48.25
C GLN A 204 22.61 -3.34 48.80
N ARG A 205 23.61 -3.61 47.95
CA ARG A 205 24.94 -2.97 47.97
C ARG A 205 25.66 -3.19 46.63
N SER A 206 25.91 -2.07 45.94
CA SER A 206 27.01 -1.71 45.02
C SER A 206 27.15 -2.55 43.72
N GLU A 207 27.48 -2.05 42.52
CA GLU A 207 28.29 -0.94 41.99
C GLU A 207 27.68 -0.55 40.60
N GLY A 208 27.88 0.62 39.97
CA GLY A 208 29.09 1.42 39.76
C GLY A 208 29.40 1.39 38.25
N SER A 209 29.16 2.53 37.58
CA SER A 209 29.17 2.69 36.12
C SER A 209 30.57 2.95 35.54
N HIS A 210 30.82 2.40 34.35
CA HIS A 210 31.87 2.88 33.45
C HIS A 210 31.29 3.21 32.08
N ALA A 211 31.21 4.51 31.78
CA ALA A 211 30.87 5.03 30.46
C ALA A 211 32.16 5.19 29.65
N SER A 212 32.17 4.63 28.44
CA SER A 212 33.19 4.93 27.43
C SER A 212 32.57 5.82 26.35
N SER A 213 33.28 6.91 26.07
CA SER A 213 32.87 7.99 25.17
C SER A 213 32.98 7.57 23.71
N GLY A 214 31.86 7.16 23.12
CA GLY A 214 31.54 7.39 21.71
C GLY A 214 30.41 8.41 21.66
N GLN A 215 30.37 9.27 20.63
CA GLN A 215 29.18 10.08 20.38
C GLN A 215 27.98 9.12 20.15
N GLU A 216 27.23 8.83 21.20
CA GLU A 216 26.00 8.06 21.11
C GLU A 216 24.98 8.91 20.35
N LEU A 217 24.65 8.47 19.13
CA LEU A 217 23.46 8.93 18.43
C LEU A 217 22.27 8.74 19.37
N GLN A 218 21.67 9.85 19.82
CA GLN A 218 20.43 9.78 20.57
C GLN A 218 19.36 9.22 19.64
N ALA A 219 18.91 8.00 19.91
CA ALA A 219 17.90 7.33 19.12
C ALA A 219 16.71 6.93 20.01
N GLU A 220 15.52 7.13 19.47
CA GLU A 220 14.27 6.64 20.02
C GLU A 220 13.69 5.58 19.08
N ILE A 221 13.13 4.51 19.64
CA ILE A 221 12.35 3.52 18.89
C ILE A 221 10.88 3.81 19.16
N VAL A 222 10.10 4.01 18.12
CA VAL A 222 8.64 4.17 18.25
C VAL A 222 7.98 2.91 17.77
N VAL A 223 7.12 2.32 18.60
CA VAL A 223 6.33 1.12 18.31
C VAL A 223 4.86 1.50 18.32
N ALA A 224 4.14 1.19 17.25
CA ALA A 224 2.74 1.52 17.07
C ALA A 224 1.92 0.30 16.61
N GLY A 225 0.67 0.24 17.07
CA GLY A 225 -0.31 -0.74 16.63
C GLY A 225 -0.18 -2.13 17.28
N GLY A 226 -0.73 -3.13 16.56
CA GLY A 226 -1.08 -4.45 17.06
C GLY A 226 -2.57 -4.54 17.41
N PHE A 227 -2.95 -5.42 18.34
CA PHE A 227 -4.33 -5.59 18.80
C PHE A 227 -4.88 -4.40 19.62
N ASP A 228 -4.13 -3.31 19.81
CA ASP A 228 -4.61 -2.09 20.45
C ASP A 228 -4.14 -0.81 19.73
N LYS A 229 -4.56 0.36 20.25
CA LYS A 229 -4.27 1.68 19.66
C LYS A 229 -3.00 2.32 20.23
N SER A 230 -2.33 1.66 21.16
CA SER A 230 -1.31 2.32 21.97
C SER A 230 -0.03 2.53 21.17
N VAL A 231 0.70 3.58 21.54
CA VAL A 231 1.98 3.93 20.91
C VAL A 231 2.99 4.12 22.01
N GLU A 232 4.14 3.46 21.89
CA GLU A 232 5.19 3.45 22.90
C GLU A 232 6.52 3.88 22.29
N VAL A 233 7.29 4.66 23.05
CA VAL A 233 8.62 5.11 22.66
C VAL A 233 9.65 4.58 23.65
N PHE A 234 10.66 3.90 23.12
CA PHE A 234 11.83 3.49 23.87
C PHE A 234 12.98 4.44 23.63
N ASN A 235 13.49 5.04 24.70
CA ASN A 235 14.70 5.84 24.63
C ASN A 235 15.93 4.95 24.79
N MET A 236 16.80 4.91 23.77
CA MET A 236 17.97 4.02 23.77
C MET A 236 19.04 4.40 24.79
N THR A 237 19.07 5.65 25.25
CA THR A 237 20.06 6.17 26.20
C THR A 237 19.64 5.89 27.64
N THR A 238 18.40 6.26 28.00
CA THR A 238 17.88 6.07 29.35
C THR A 238 17.36 4.66 29.59
N LYS A 239 17.13 3.88 28.52
CA LYS A 239 16.51 2.55 28.56
C LYS A 239 15.13 2.58 29.21
N THR A 240 14.35 3.62 28.93
CA THR A 240 13.00 3.80 29.50
C THR A 240 11.94 3.88 28.41
N TRP A 241 10.78 3.32 28.72
CA TRP A 241 9.57 3.44 27.91
C TRP A 241 8.74 4.64 28.33
N ARG A 242 8.09 5.28 27.35
CA ARG A 242 7.04 6.28 27.58
C ARG A 242 5.93 6.08 26.55
N SER A 243 4.70 6.40 26.93
CA SER A 243 3.57 6.38 26.01
C SER A 243 3.52 7.66 25.16
N LEU A 244 3.03 7.53 23.94
CA LEU A 244 2.62 8.62 23.05
C LEU A 244 1.11 8.58 22.84
N SER A 245 0.59 9.60 22.14
CA SER A 245 -0.79 9.66 21.67
C SER A 245 -1.20 8.37 20.97
N GLU A 246 -2.35 7.82 21.37
CA GLU A 246 -2.92 6.61 20.77
C GLU A 246 -3.38 6.87 19.34
N MET A 247 -3.26 5.86 18.48
CA MET A 247 -3.79 5.86 17.11
C MET A 247 -5.32 6.06 17.12
N ASN A 248 -5.90 6.55 16.02
CA ASN A 248 -7.36 6.68 15.95
C ASN A 248 -8.02 5.29 15.91
N GLU A 249 -7.38 4.32 15.25
CA GLU A 249 -7.86 2.95 15.09
C GLU A 249 -6.82 1.92 15.53
N CYS A 250 -7.26 0.76 16.04
CA CYS A 250 -6.36 -0.38 16.23
C CYS A 250 -6.18 -1.06 14.88
N ARG A 251 -4.94 -1.45 14.57
CA ARG A 251 -4.59 -2.02 13.27
C ARG A 251 -3.63 -3.18 13.48
N ASP A 252 -4.12 -4.40 13.23
CA ASP A 252 -3.32 -5.62 13.21
C ASP A 252 -2.82 -5.92 11.79
N GLY A 253 -1.58 -6.40 11.66
CA GLY A 253 -0.92 -6.63 10.37
C GLY A 253 -0.79 -5.37 9.52
N ALA A 254 -0.70 -4.19 10.14
CA ALA A 254 -0.44 -2.93 9.45
C ALA A 254 1.04 -2.78 9.10
N SER A 255 1.34 -1.91 8.15
CA SER A 255 2.73 -1.54 7.83
C SER A 255 3.00 -0.09 8.24
N LEU A 256 4.16 0.14 8.86
CA LEU A 256 4.59 1.45 9.35
C LEU A 256 5.85 1.89 8.61
N VAL A 257 5.84 3.14 8.14
CA VAL A 257 6.97 3.76 7.47
C VAL A 257 7.27 5.14 8.05
N LEU A 258 8.52 5.59 7.93
CA LEU A 258 8.94 6.96 8.22
C LEU A 258 9.07 7.76 6.93
N TYR A 259 8.49 8.95 6.89
CA TYR A 259 8.67 9.88 5.80
C TYR A 259 8.67 11.32 6.32
N GLN A 260 9.75 12.07 6.08
CA GLN A 260 9.89 13.48 6.49
C GLN A 260 9.50 13.74 7.97
N GLY A 261 9.94 12.88 8.89
CA GLY A 261 9.63 13.00 10.32
C GLY A 261 8.20 12.61 10.71
N HIS A 262 7.37 12.20 9.75
CA HIS A 262 6.05 11.65 9.99
C HIS A 262 6.15 10.12 10.02
N MET A 263 5.54 9.54 11.05
CA MET A 263 5.22 8.12 11.07
C MET A 263 3.91 7.90 10.33
N ILE A 264 3.89 6.96 9.40
CA ILE A 264 2.71 6.65 8.60
C ILE A 264 2.37 5.18 8.78
N VAL A 265 1.24 4.89 9.40
CA VAL A 265 0.69 3.53 9.54
C VAL A 265 -0.33 3.31 8.44
N THR A 266 -0.22 2.20 7.71
CA THR A 266 -1.04 1.91 6.52
C THR A 266 -1.77 0.59 6.65
N GLY A 267 -3.03 0.57 6.24
CA GLY A 267 -3.87 -0.63 6.15
C GLY A 267 -4.08 -1.32 7.49
N GLY A 268 -3.99 -2.65 7.49
CA GLY A 268 -4.25 -3.51 8.63
C GLY A 268 -5.72 -3.92 8.76
N VAL A 269 -5.99 -4.73 9.79
CA VAL A 269 -7.33 -5.14 10.19
C VAL A 269 -7.72 -4.42 11.47
N GLN A 270 -8.92 -3.85 11.45
CA GLN A 270 -9.61 -3.35 12.64
C GLN A 270 -10.67 -4.37 13.07
N GLU A 271 -10.72 -4.73 14.35
CA GLU A 271 -11.83 -5.51 14.91
C GLU A 271 -12.83 -4.58 15.59
N GLU A 272 -14.05 -4.49 15.04
CA GLU A 272 -15.15 -3.74 15.64
C GLU A 272 -16.35 -4.66 15.85
N SER A 273 -16.81 -4.80 17.09
CA SER A 273 -17.98 -5.64 17.46
C SER A 273 -17.87 -7.11 16.99
N GLY A 274 -16.65 -7.65 16.92
CA GLY A 274 -16.37 -9.02 16.45
C GLY A 274 -16.35 -9.18 14.93
N ILE A 275 -16.35 -8.08 14.17
CA ILE A 275 -16.21 -8.04 12.72
C ILE A 275 -14.84 -7.45 12.38
N CYS A 276 -14.04 -8.21 11.64
CA CYS A 276 -12.75 -7.77 11.11
C CYS A 276 -12.96 -6.95 9.82
N GLN A 277 -12.56 -5.69 9.82
CA GLN A 277 -12.61 -4.80 8.67
C GLN A 277 -11.19 -4.51 8.18
N LEU A 278 -10.93 -4.77 6.90
CA LEU A 278 -9.68 -4.42 6.25
C LEU A 278 -9.65 -2.94 5.92
N GLN A 279 -8.52 -2.31 6.18
CA GLN A 279 -8.33 -0.89 5.97
C GLN A 279 -7.55 -0.60 4.68
N ASP A 280 -8.01 0.38 3.91
CA ASP A 280 -7.23 1.04 2.84
C ASP A 280 -6.68 2.41 3.28
N SER A 281 -7.03 2.81 4.50
CA SER A 281 -6.65 4.08 5.11
C SER A 281 -5.21 4.06 5.61
N ALA A 282 -4.66 5.26 5.75
CA ALA A 282 -3.40 5.49 6.44
C ALA A 282 -3.58 6.58 7.49
N GLU A 283 -2.81 6.50 8.58
CA GLU A 283 -2.78 7.50 9.64
C GLU A 283 -1.34 7.96 9.86
N GLU A 284 -1.19 9.25 10.14
CA GLU A 284 0.10 9.92 10.26
C GLU A 284 0.26 10.56 11.62
N LEU A 285 1.45 10.45 12.19
CA LEU A 285 1.87 11.13 13.41
C LEU A 285 3.15 11.93 13.14
N ASN A 286 3.10 13.24 13.35
CA ASN A 286 4.29 14.09 13.28
C ASN A 286 5.15 13.89 14.54
N LEU A 287 6.33 13.26 14.39
CA LEU A 287 7.23 12.99 15.51
C LEU A 287 7.99 14.23 16.02
N ALA A 288 7.93 15.35 15.31
CA ALA A 288 8.51 16.61 15.78
C ALA A 288 7.63 17.26 16.88
N GLU A 289 6.35 16.91 16.94
CA GLU A 289 5.41 17.46 17.91
C GLU A 289 5.37 16.57 19.17
N GLN A 290 5.63 17.17 20.34
CA GLN A 290 5.65 16.42 21.60
C GLN A 290 4.28 15.83 21.97
N ASP A 291 3.20 16.52 21.61
CA ASP A 291 1.80 16.10 21.81
C ASP A 291 1.09 15.87 20.47
N GLY A 292 1.83 15.41 19.45
CA GLY A 292 1.29 15.16 18.12
C GLY A 292 0.03 14.30 18.18
N HIS A 293 -0.98 14.65 17.41
CA HIS A 293 -2.20 13.86 17.26
C HIS A 293 -2.15 13.09 15.95
N TRP A 294 -2.79 11.94 15.93
CA TRP A 294 -2.89 11.13 14.71
C TRP A 294 -3.86 11.78 13.73
N VAL A 295 -3.38 12.02 12.52
CA VAL A 295 -4.18 12.59 11.43
C VAL A 295 -4.39 11.52 10.37
N VAL A 296 -5.61 11.39 9.85
CA VAL A 296 -5.86 10.51 8.71
C VAL A 296 -5.14 11.07 7.48
N SER A 297 -4.31 10.25 6.84
CA SER A 297 -3.59 10.63 5.64
C SER A 297 -4.54 10.95 4.49
N GLN A 298 -4.10 11.85 3.61
CA GLN A 298 -4.85 12.19 2.39
C GLN A 298 -4.68 11.13 1.29
N PHE A 299 -3.63 10.31 1.33
CA PHE A 299 -3.49 9.19 0.42
C PHE A 299 -4.15 7.94 0.99
N LYS A 300 -4.57 7.04 0.09
CA LYS A 300 -5.10 5.72 0.43
C LYS A 300 -4.35 4.64 -0.31
N LEU A 301 -4.35 3.45 0.27
CA LEU A 301 -3.94 2.25 -0.44
C LEU A 301 -4.92 2.00 -1.61
N PRO A 302 -4.43 1.56 -2.79
CA PRO A 302 -5.30 1.22 -3.91
C PRO A 302 -6.22 0.02 -3.64
N VAL A 303 -5.85 -0.81 -2.66
CA VAL A 303 -6.62 -1.95 -2.17
C VAL A 303 -6.55 -2.01 -0.64
N PRO A 304 -7.65 -2.32 0.07
CA PRO A 304 -7.58 -2.64 1.49
C PRO A 304 -6.68 -3.85 1.70
N SER A 305 -5.80 -3.79 2.70
CA SER A 305 -4.81 -4.86 2.90
C SER A 305 -4.31 -4.97 4.34
N CYS A 306 -4.04 -6.19 4.78
CA CYS A 306 -3.23 -6.49 5.94
C CYS A 306 -2.10 -7.47 5.58
N GLY A 307 -1.06 -7.55 6.41
CA GLY A 307 0.12 -8.36 6.12
C GLY A 307 0.85 -7.92 4.84
N HIS A 308 0.60 -6.69 4.37
CA HIS A 308 1.37 -6.06 3.31
C HIS A 308 2.63 -5.44 3.90
N ALA A 309 3.61 -5.19 3.04
CA ALA A 309 4.75 -4.36 3.37
C ALA A 309 4.71 -3.05 2.58
N CYS A 310 4.85 -1.93 3.29
CA CYS A 310 5.09 -0.62 2.72
C CYS A 310 6.55 -0.24 2.93
N VAL A 311 7.21 0.24 1.88
CA VAL A 311 8.54 0.85 1.99
C VAL A 311 8.56 2.22 1.33
N VAL A 312 9.29 3.17 1.91
CA VAL A 312 9.43 4.52 1.36
C VAL A 312 10.74 4.62 0.59
N TYR A 313 10.66 4.89 -0.71
CA TYR A 313 11.83 5.07 -1.57
C TYR A 313 11.60 6.23 -2.55
N GLN A 314 12.57 7.16 -2.60
CA GLN A 314 12.53 8.33 -3.49
C GLN A 314 11.20 9.13 -3.42
N ASN A 315 10.74 9.43 -2.20
CA ASN A 315 9.50 10.17 -1.97
C ASN A 315 8.22 9.47 -2.50
N ARG A 316 8.21 8.14 -2.46
CA ARG A 316 7.06 7.33 -2.84
C ARG A 316 6.93 6.15 -1.89
N VAL A 317 5.70 5.74 -1.63
CA VAL A 317 5.41 4.48 -0.93
C VAL A 317 5.27 3.38 -1.97
N PHE A 318 5.94 2.27 -1.73
CA PHE A 318 5.73 1.03 -2.47
C PHE A 318 4.90 0.11 -1.61
N LEU A 319 3.67 -0.18 -2.03
CA LEU A 319 2.79 -1.17 -1.42
C LEU A 319 3.05 -2.51 -2.09
N ILE A 320 3.45 -3.52 -1.30
CA ILE A 320 3.88 -4.82 -1.79
C ILE A 320 2.99 -5.90 -1.20
N GLY A 321 2.36 -6.66 -2.09
CA GLY A 321 1.55 -7.82 -1.75
C GLY A 321 0.44 -7.49 -0.74
N GLY A 322 0.28 -8.35 0.24
CA GLY A 322 -0.72 -8.25 1.29
C GLY A 322 -1.94 -9.11 1.05
N TYR A 323 -2.82 -9.09 2.03
CA TYR A 323 -3.95 -10.00 2.15
C TYR A 323 -5.26 -9.24 2.28
N ALA A 324 -6.26 -9.69 1.56
CA ALA A 324 -7.62 -9.23 1.68
C ALA A 324 -8.59 -10.41 1.48
N PHE A 325 -8.87 -11.10 2.58
CA PHE A 325 -9.61 -12.36 2.61
C PHE A 325 -10.79 -12.39 1.61
N PRO A 326 -10.84 -13.39 0.71
CA PRO A 326 -9.99 -14.58 0.66
C PRO A 326 -8.77 -14.44 -0.27
N GLU A 327 -8.48 -13.25 -0.81
CA GLU A 327 -7.45 -13.07 -1.84
C GLU A 327 -6.14 -12.53 -1.25
N THR A 328 -5.02 -13.11 -1.70
CA THR A 328 -3.68 -12.56 -1.49
C THR A 328 -3.22 -11.84 -2.75
N TYR A 329 -2.51 -10.73 -2.60
CA TYR A 329 -2.07 -9.91 -3.72
C TYR A 329 -0.66 -10.26 -4.20
N ASP A 330 -0.49 -10.27 -5.52
CA ASP A 330 0.80 -10.39 -6.21
C ASP A 330 1.32 -9.03 -6.70
N THR A 331 0.62 -7.95 -6.39
CA THR A 331 0.87 -6.64 -6.99
C THR A 331 1.89 -5.80 -6.23
N ILE A 332 2.68 -5.03 -6.95
CA ILE A 332 3.50 -3.94 -6.40
C ILE A 332 2.96 -2.62 -6.92
N HIS A 333 2.48 -1.77 -6.01
CA HIS A 333 1.97 -0.44 -6.34
C HIS A 333 2.93 0.65 -5.89
N GLU A 334 3.01 1.71 -6.67
CA GLU A 334 3.65 2.97 -6.30
C GLU A 334 2.57 3.98 -5.90
N ILE A 335 2.75 4.66 -4.77
CA ILE A 335 1.82 5.65 -4.24
C ILE A 335 2.59 6.95 -3.98
N GLN A 336 2.07 8.06 -4.48
CA GLN A 336 2.62 9.38 -4.23
C GLN A 336 2.19 9.90 -2.85
N LEU A 337 3.16 10.35 -2.05
CA LEU A 337 2.92 10.96 -0.73
C LEU A 337 2.61 12.47 -0.81
N THR A 338 2.61 13.04 -2.01
CA THR A 338 2.29 14.45 -2.25
C THR A 338 1.08 14.56 -3.17
N PRO A 339 0.32 15.67 -3.11
CA PRO A 339 -0.77 15.91 -4.06
C PRO A 339 -0.28 15.72 -5.50
N PRO A 340 -1.03 14.98 -6.35
CA PRO A 340 -2.43 14.56 -6.19
C PRO A 340 -2.66 13.20 -5.49
N TYR A 341 -1.67 12.62 -4.80
CA TYR A 341 -1.78 11.33 -4.08
C TYR A 341 -2.18 10.14 -4.96
N THR A 342 -1.71 10.15 -6.21
CA THR A 342 -2.05 9.08 -7.17
C THR A 342 -1.31 7.79 -6.84
N SER A 343 -1.97 6.67 -7.15
CA SER A 343 -1.38 5.33 -7.12
C SER A 343 -1.29 4.75 -8.53
N ARG A 344 -0.29 3.90 -8.77
CA ARG A 344 -0.19 3.09 -10.00
C ARG A 344 0.33 1.70 -9.71
N LEU A 345 -0.18 0.71 -10.43
CA LEU A 345 0.40 -0.63 -10.47
C LEU A 345 1.71 -0.59 -11.27
N LEU A 346 2.82 -1.05 -10.66
CA LEU A 346 4.12 -1.13 -11.33
C LEU A 346 4.29 -2.46 -12.05
N THR A 347 4.13 -3.55 -11.30
CA THR A 347 4.37 -4.90 -11.77
C THR A 347 3.66 -5.91 -10.88
N LYS A 348 3.75 -7.18 -11.28
CA LYS A 348 3.30 -8.31 -10.48
C LYS A 348 4.48 -9.20 -10.12
N MET A 349 4.48 -9.67 -8.89
CA MET A 349 5.35 -10.74 -8.41
C MET A 349 4.95 -12.06 -9.08
N PRO A 350 5.87 -13.04 -9.15
CA PRO A 350 5.57 -14.36 -9.72
C PRO A 350 4.46 -15.13 -8.96
N MET A 351 4.22 -14.77 -7.71
CA MET A 351 3.22 -15.36 -6.83
C MET A 351 2.65 -14.30 -5.88
N PRO A 352 1.40 -14.48 -5.42
CA PRO A 352 0.84 -13.63 -4.37
C PRO A 352 1.56 -13.87 -3.05
N ILE A 353 1.70 -12.81 -2.23
CA ILE A 353 2.47 -12.89 -0.98
C ILE A 353 1.93 -11.93 0.09
N CYS A 354 1.79 -12.41 1.32
CA CYS A 354 1.44 -11.62 2.50
C CYS A 354 2.27 -12.08 3.71
N TYR A 355 2.24 -11.31 4.79
CA TYR A 355 3.04 -11.52 6.01
C TYR A 355 4.54 -11.76 5.74
N HIS A 356 5.05 -11.07 4.72
CA HIS A 356 6.44 -11.12 4.26
C HIS A 356 7.20 -9.91 4.81
N GLY A 357 8.53 -9.99 4.84
CA GLY A 357 9.39 -8.84 5.07
C GLY A 357 9.69 -8.10 3.78
N ALA A 358 9.88 -6.77 3.84
CA ALA A 358 10.37 -5.98 2.72
C ALA A 358 11.41 -4.95 3.14
N GLU A 359 12.58 -4.98 2.51
CA GLU A 359 13.71 -4.10 2.85
C GLU A 359 14.30 -3.40 1.62
N ILE A 360 14.73 -2.15 1.80
CA ILE A 360 15.47 -1.42 0.76
C ILE A 360 16.98 -1.59 1.01
N VAL A 361 17.67 -2.18 0.04
CA VAL A 361 19.14 -2.27 0.05
C VAL A 361 19.69 -1.82 -1.30
N ASN A 362 20.63 -0.89 -1.30
CA ASN A 362 21.30 -0.40 -2.53
C ASN A 362 20.34 0.02 -3.66
N GLY A 363 19.24 0.69 -3.29
CA GLY A 363 18.24 1.22 -4.22
C GLY A 363 17.27 0.19 -4.80
N LYS A 364 17.30 -1.05 -4.30
CA LYS A 364 16.41 -2.15 -4.68
C LYS A 364 15.59 -2.61 -3.50
N ILE A 365 14.42 -3.18 -3.77
CA ILE A 365 13.51 -3.67 -2.73
C ILE A 365 13.56 -5.19 -2.70
N TYR A 366 13.78 -5.76 -1.53
CA TYR A 366 13.88 -7.20 -1.31
C TYR A 366 12.68 -7.68 -0.52
N ILE A 367 11.97 -8.66 -1.05
CA ILE A 367 10.72 -9.21 -0.53
C ILE A 367 11.03 -10.63 -0.08
N ILE A 368 10.84 -10.94 1.20
CA ILE A 368 11.43 -12.13 1.83
C ILE A 368 10.38 -12.92 2.59
N GLY A 369 10.27 -14.22 2.23
CA GLY A 369 9.33 -15.18 2.79
C GLY A 369 7.88 -14.71 2.70
N GLY A 370 7.03 -15.13 3.64
CA GLY A 370 5.61 -14.80 3.72
C GLY A 370 4.77 -16.03 3.51
N SER A 371 3.50 -15.85 3.18
CA SER A 371 2.62 -16.91 2.69
C SER A 371 1.83 -16.46 1.48
N THR A 372 1.35 -17.42 0.70
CA THR A 372 0.63 -17.17 -0.56
C THR A 372 -0.89 -17.09 -0.38
N THR A 373 -1.46 -17.65 0.68
CA THR A 373 -2.89 -17.69 1.00
C THR A 373 -3.22 -17.01 2.33
N GLY A 374 -2.21 -16.60 3.10
CA GLY A 374 -2.38 -16.10 4.46
C GLY A 374 -2.29 -17.18 5.54
N ASP A 375 -2.20 -18.45 5.16
CA ASP A 375 -2.01 -19.56 6.08
C ASP A 375 -0.52 -19.75 6.41
N TYR A 376 -0.23 -20.59 7.40
CA TYR A 376 1.14 -21.00 7.71
C TYR A 376 1.59 -22.17 6.82
N GLU A 377 0.69 -23.05 6.35
CA GLU A 377 1.04 -24.29 5.63
C GLU A 377 1.72 -24.02 4.29
N ASP A 378 1.48 -22.83 3.74
CA ASP A 378 2.05 -22.34 2.50
C ASP A 378 3.07 -21.21 2.76
N ALA A 379 3.61 -21.14 3.98
CA ALA A 379 4.77 -20.31 4.28
C ALA A 379 5.90 -20.62 3.28
N THR A 380 6.53 -19.58 2.76
CA THR A 380 7.53 -19.69 1.70
C THR A 380 8.92 -19.27 2.17
N SER A 381 9.94 -19.81 1.49
CA SER A 381 11.34 -19.41 1.62
C SER A 381 11.77 -18.44 0.50
N THR A 382 10.83 -18.06 -0.38
CA THR A 382 11.10 -17.22 -1.56
C THR A 382 11.74 -15.89 -1.17
N VAL A 383 12.74 -15.48 -1.95
CA VAL A 383 13.32 -14.14 -1.89
C VAL A 383 13.19 -13.52 -3.27
N LEU A 384 12.49 -12.39 -3.36
CA LEU A 384 12.37 -11.62 -4.59
C LEU A 384 13.13 -10.31 -4.46
N MET A 385 13.76 -9.90 -5.55
CA MET A 385 14.29 -8.55 -5.71
C MET A 385 13.42 -7.81 -6.73
N PHE A 386 12.84 -6.70 -6.30
CA PHE A 386 12.20 -5.74 -7.17
C PHE A 386 13.14 -4.57 -7.44
N ASP A 387 13.37 -4.29 -8.72
CA ASP A 387 14.14 -3.13 -9.18
C ASP A 387 13.18 -2.02 -9.65
N PRO A 388 13.05 -0.92 -8.88
CA PRO A 388 12.14 0.18 -9.23
C PRO A 388 12.52 0.92 -10.51
N ALA A 389 13.78 0.84 -10.96
CA ALA A 389 14.22 1.54 -12.17
C ALA A 389 13.73 0.83 -13.44
N THR A 390 13.64 -0.50 -13.41
CA THR A 390 13.22 -1.33 -14.54
C THR A 390 11.81 -1.91 -14.39
N ASN A 391 11.18 -1.76 -13.21
CA ASN A 391 9.91 -2.39 -12.83
C ASN A 391 9.93 -3.93 -12.98
N THR A 392 11.08 -4.54 -12.75
CA THR A 392 11.25 -5.99 -12.88
C THR A 392 11.39 -6.64 -11.51
N CYS A 393 10.71 -7.76 -11.33
CA CYS A 393 10.86 -8.64 -10.19
C CYS A 393 11.71 -9.86 -10.60
N THR A 394 12.70 -10.23 -9.80
CA THR A 394 13.58 -11.37 -10.05
C THR A 394 13.69 -12.21 -8.80
N GLU A 395 13.56 -13.52 -8.95
CA GLU A 395 13.75 -14.47 -7.86
C GLU A 395 15.24 -14.67 -7.58
N LEU A 396 15.60 -14.62 -6.30
CA LEU A 396 16.94 -14.86 -5.79
C LEU A 396 17.02 -16.22 -5.09
N LYS A 397 18.20 -16.56 -4.57
CA LYS A 397 18.36 -17.80 -3.79
C LYS A 397 17.42 -17.76 -2.58
N PRO A 398 16.64 -18.83 -2.32
CA PRO A 398 15.69 -18.85 -1.22
C PRO A 398 16.39 -18.83 0.14
N LEU A 399 15.62 -18.55 1.18
CA LEU A 399 16.00 -18.80 2.57
C LEU A 399 16.21 -20.32 2.80
N PRO A 400 17.01 -20.71 3.80
CA PRO A 400 17.22 -22.13 4.14
C PRO A 400 15.99 -22.78 4.81
N TYR A 401 15.00 -21.98 5.21
CA TYR A 401 13.73 -22.44 5.76
C TYR A 401 12.58 -21.56 5.23
N THR A 402 11.37 -22.10 5.26
CA THR A 402 10.14 -21.34 5.01
C THR A 402 9.79 -20.53 6.24
N ALA A 403 9.38 -19.29 6.06
CA ALA A 403 8.83 -18.51 7.17
C ALA A 403 7.79 -17.53 6.66
N SER A 404 6.71 -17.37 7.41
CA SER A 404 5.76 -16.26 7.31
C SER A 404 5.72 -15.52 8.64
N THR A 405 5.15 -14.31 8.66
CA THR A 405 5.03 -13.46 9.87
C THR A 405 6.38 -13.22 10.58
N MET A 406 7.48 -13.33 9.83
CA MET A 406 8.80 -12.95 10.31
C MET A 406 8.93 -11.43 10.34
N THR A 407 10.00 -10.95 10.96
CA THR A 407 10.43 -9.57 10.79
C THR A 407 11.74 -9.53 10.01
N THR A 408 11.90 -8.49 9.19
CA THR A 408 13.16 -8.18 8.52
C THR A 408 13.68 -6.83 8.99
N VAL A 409 15.00 -6.68 8.95
CA VAL A 409 15.68 -5.39 9.12
C VAL A 409 16.91 -5.33 8.22
N THR A 410 17.38 -4.13 7.89
CA THR A 410 18.67 -3.96 7.20
C THR A 410 19.83 -3.86 8.20
N TRP A 411 20.96 -4.46 7.85
CA TRP A 411 22.25 -4.19 8.52
C TRP A 411 23.37 -4.16 7.47
N LYS A 412 23.95 -2.96 7.29
CA LYS A 412 24.87 -2.67 6.18
C LYS A 412 24.19 -3.01 4.84
N ASP A 413 24.89 -3.71 3.94
CA ASP A 413 24.36 -4.15 2.64
C ASP A 413 23.64 -5.50 2.67
N ASN A 414 23.08 -5.89 3.82
CA ASN A 414 22.42 -7.18 4.00
C ASN A 414 21.06 -7.01 4.66
N VAL A 415 20.23 -8.06 4.54
CA VAL A 415 18.96 -8.16 5.25
C VAL A 415 19.12 -9.20 6.36
N VAL A 416 18.59 -8.89 7.53
CA VAL A 416 18.49 -9.82 8.65
C VAL A 416 17.03 -10.25 8.79
N VAL A 417 16.81 -11.56 8.82
CA VAL A 417 15.49 -12.17 8.98
C VAL A 417 15.40 -12.75 10.39
N LEU A 418 14.33 -12.43 11.12
CA LEU A 418 14.14 -12.80 12.53
C LEU A 418 12.79 -13.48 12.74
N GLY A 419 12.82 -14.66 13.38
CA GLY A 419 11.63 -15.38 13.83
C GLY A 419 10.67 -15.75 12.71
N GLY A 420 9.37 -15.69 13.03
CA GLY A 420 8.27 -16.11 12.17
C GLY A 420 7.76 -17.51 12.49
N VAL A 421 6.92 -18.04 11.60
CA VAL A 421 6.36 -19.40 11.67
C VAL A 421 6.69 -20.14 10.38
N ASP A 422 7.16 -21.39 10.48
CA ASP A 422 7.39 -22.24 9.31
C ASP A 422 6.11 -22.94 8.82
N ASN A 423 6.22 -23.69 7.73
CA ASN A 423 5.09 -24.43 7.16
C ASN A 423 4.68 -25.69 7.95
N GLN A 424 5.31 -25.95 9.09
CA GLN A 424 4.89 -26.94 10.09
C GLN A 424 4.34 -26.28 11.35
N HIS A 425 4.08 -24.97 11.31
CA HIS A 425 3.64 -24.15 12.44
C HIS A 425 4.62 -24.05 13.61
N ASN A 426 5.90 -24.30 13.38
CA ASN A 426 6.87 -24.07 14.44
C ASN A 426 7.17 -22.58 14.52
N THR A 427 6.93 -21.98 15.68
CA THR A 427 7.42 -20.64 15.98
C THR A 427 8.94 -20.66 16.07
N LEU A 428 9.59 -19.71 15.38
CA LEU A 428 11.03 -19.68 15.21
C LEU A 428 11.69 -18.66 16.16
N SER A 429 12.85 -19.03 16.70
CA SER A 429 13.84 -18.13 17.33
C SER A 429 14.97 -17.78 16.35
N THR A 430 14.91 -18.34 15.15
CA THR A 430 15.99 -18.33 14.16
C THR A 430 16.28 -16.93 13.63
N VAL A 431 17.56 -16.65 13.42
CA VAL A 431 18.06 -15.36 12.93
C VAL A 431 19.04 -15.61 11.79
N ILE A 432 18.78 -15.00 10.64
CA ILE A 432 19.61 -15.16 9.44
C ILE A 432 20.10 -13.81 8.94
N LEU A 433 21.39 -13.72 8.67
CA LEU A 433 21.96 -12.66 7.83
C LEU A 433 21.99 -13.13 6.38
N TYR A 434 21.18 -12.50 5.53
CA TYR A 434 21.07 -12.79 4.10
C TYR A 434 21.79 -11.71 3.27
N ASN A 435 22.78 -12.14 2.48
CA ASN A 435 23.48 -11.27 1.56
C ASN A 435 22.73 -11.18 0.24
N VAL A 436 22.12 -10.02 0.00
CA VAL A 436 21.24 -9.78 -1.15
C VAL A 436 21.98 -9.74 -2.50
N THR A 437 23.29 -9.56 -2.51
CA THR A 437 24.10 -9.52 -3.74
C THR A 437 24.49 -10.92 -4.22
N THR A 438 24.81 -11.83 -3.30
CA THR A 438 25.32 -13.18 -3.61
C THR A 438 24.27 -14.28 -3.40
N GLY A 439 23.20 -13.95 -2.68
CA GLY A 439 22.20 -14.89 -2.18
C GLY A 439 22.74 -15.88 -1.13
N SER A 440 23.95 -15.64 -0.60
CA SER A 440 24.48 -16.45 0.51
C SER A 440 23.85 -16.01 1.82
N HIS A 441 23.70 -16.95 2.76
CA HIS A 441 23.17 -16.67 4.09
C HIS A 441 24.12 -17.19 5.17
N ARG A 442 24.01 -16.61 6.36
CA ARG A 442 24.70 -17.06 7.58
C ARG A 442 23.72 -17.07 8.75
N MET A 443 23.70 -18.17 9.49
CA MET A 443 22.97 -18.27 10.76
C MET A 443 23.64 -17.38 11.81
N LEU A 444 22.86 -16.53 12.46
CA LEU A 444 23.27 -15.79 13.66
C LEU A 444 22.78 -16.53 14.91
N PRO A 445 23.29 -16.19 16.11
CA PRO A 445 22.71 -16.68 17.35
C PRO A 445 21.20 -16.47 17.39
N GLU A 446 20.48 -17.50 17.83
CA GLU A 446 19.02 -17.45 17.95
C GLU A 446 18.58 -16.52 19.07
N MET A 447 17.38 -15.94 18.91
CA MET A 447 16.70 -15.20 19.97
C MET A 447 16.45 -16.10 21.19
N THR A 448 16.41 -15.52 22.38
CA THR A 448 16.12 -16.25 23.62
C THR A 448 14.66 -16.70 23.66
N LYS A 449 13.77 -15.92 23.05
CA LYS A 449 12.36 -16.27 22.86
C LYS A 449 12.08 -16.56 21.39
N LYS A 450 11.30 -17.61 21.14
CA LYS A 450 10.66 -17.83 19.84
C LYS A 450 9.57 -16.78 19.65
N ARG A 451 9.50 -16.20 18.46
CA ARG A 451 8.59 -15.09 18.16
C ARG A 451 8.07 -15.16 16.73
N TYR A 452 6.78 -14.96 16.55
CA TYR A 452 6.20 -14.61 15.26
C TYR A 452 5.34 -13.35 15.36
N GLY A 453 5.14 -12.63 14.27
CA GLY A 453 4.45 -11.34 14.27
C GLY A 453 5.12 -10.29 15.17
N CYS A 454 6.42 -10.46 15.46
CA CYS A 454 7.20 -9.47 16.20
C CYS A 454 7.63 -8.32 15.28
N THR A 455 8.16 -7.26 15.88
CA THR A 455 8.76 -6.15 15.15
C THR A 455 10.21 -5.96 15.59
N ALA A 456 11.06 -5.46 14.70
CA ALA A 456 12.45 -5.16 15.05
C ALA A 456 12.96 -3.93 14.30
N VAL A 457 14.04 -3.37 14.84
CA VAL A 457 14.75 -2.25 14.24
C VAL A 457 16.26 -2.42 14.39
N THR A 458 17.01 -1.83 13.47
CA THR A 458 18.48 -1.76 13.56
C THR A 458 18.91 -0.36 14.00
N ILE A 459 19.78 -0.29 15.02
CA ILE A 459 20.43 0.94 15.48
C ILE A 459 21.92 0.69 15.61
N GLY A 460 22.70 1.22 14.67
CA GLY A 460 24.14 0.93 14.57
C GLY A 460 24.38 -0.57 14.34
N ASP A 461 25.15 -1.19 15.23
CA ASP A 461 25.43 -2.64 15.22
C ASP A 461 24.53 -3.45 16.16
N ASN A 462 23.36 -2.90 16.51
CA ASN A 462 22.38 -3.56 17.34
C ASN A 462 21.08 -3.81 16.57
N ILE A 463 20.49 -4.99 16.75
CA ILE A 463 19.11 -5.29 16.34
C ILE A 463 18.27 -5.42 17.61
N ILE A 464 17.18 -4.68 17.67
CA ILE A 464 16.25 -4.71 18.80
C ILE A 464 14.97 -5.38 18.33
N ALA A 465 14.69 -6.58 18.81
CA ALA A 465 13.46 -7.34 18.55
C ALA A 465 12.47 -7.14 19.70
N MET A 466 11.22 -6.86 19.37
CA MET A 466 10.17 -6.44 20.32
C MET A 466 8.87 -7.19 20.07
N GLY A 467 8.28 -7.73 21.14
CA GLY A 467 6.94 -8.33 21.11
C GLY A 467 6.83 -9.59 20.24
N GLY A 468 5.71 -9.71 19.53
CA GLY A 468 5.28 -10.91 18.82
C GLY A 468 4.53 -11.90 19.71
N CYS A 469 4.20 -13.05 19.16
CA CYS A 469 3.62 -14.19 19.87
C CYS A 469 4.65 -15.32 20.01
N ASP A 470 4.61 -16.04 21.12
CA ASP A 470 5.42 -17.25 21.31
C ASP A 470 4.74 -18.51 20.73
N GLU A 471 5.34 -19.67 20.98
CA GLU A 471 4.81 -20.99 20.55
C GLU A 471 3.52 -21.42 21.25
N SER A 472 3.08 -20.69 22.28
CA SER A 472 1.82 -20.90 23.00
C SER A 472 0.78 -19.84 22.63
N ASP A 473 0.96 -19.15 21.49
CA ASP A 473 0.13 -18.03 21.02
C ASP A 473 -0.03 -16.90 22.07
N THR A 474 0.95 -16.74 22.95
CA THR A 474 0.93 -15.70 23.99
C THR A 474 1.63 -14.45 23.49
N ASP A 475 0.91 -13.31 23.52
CA ASP A 475 1.48 -12.01 23.16
C ASP A 475 2.61 -11.63 24.13
N LEU A 476 3.77 -11.29 23.58
CA LEU A 476 4.97 -10.92 24.31
C LEU A 476 5.07 -9.40 24.46
N ASN A 477 5.63 -8.95 25.59
CA ASN A 477 6.12 -7.58 25.76
C ASN A 477 7.64 -7.51 25.90
N SER A 478 8.31 -8.66 25.85
CA SER A 478 9.76 -8.76 26.02
C SER A 478 10.50 -8.16 24.83
N VAL A 479 11.68 -7.62 25.13
CA VAL A 479 12.54 -6.91 24.19
C VAL A 479 13.93 -7.49 24.27
N GLU A 480 14.50 -7.86 23.14
CA GLU A 480 15.82 -8.47 23.06
C GLU A 480 16.70 -7.66 22.11
N CYS A 481 17.95 -7.44 22.50
CA CYS A 481 18.94 -6.72 21.72
C CYS A 481 20.09 -7.66 21.32
N TYR A 482 20.25 -7.88 20.03
CA TYR A 482 21.39 -8.57 19.46
C TYR A 482 22.48 -7.56 19.09
N ASN A 483 23.71 -7.82 19.52
CA ASN A 483 24.86 -6.99 19.17
C ASN A 483 25.80 -7.74 18.23
N PHE A 484 26.10 -7.15 17.06
CA PHE A 484 26.96 -7.77 16.05
C PHE A 484 28.44 -7.88 16.46
N HIS A 485 28.91 -7.06 17.40
CA HIS A 485 30.30 -7.13 17.90
C HIS A 485 30.48 -8.26 18.91
N THR A 486 29.58 -8.38 19.88
CA THR A 486 29.64 -9.44 20.90
C THR A 486 29.06 -10.75 20.41
N ASN A 487 28.23 -10.72 19.36
CA ASN A 487 27.52 -11.88 18.82
C ASN A 487 26.66 -12.56 19.90
N THR A 488 25.93 -11.74 20.67
CA THR A 488 25.08 -12.19 21.79
C THR A 488 23.78 -11.42 21.84
N TRP A 489 22.72 -12.07 22.32
CA TRP A 489 21.47 -11.44 22.72
C TRP A 489 21.52 -10.98 24.18
N THR A 490 20.86 -9.85 24.45
CA THR A 490 20.70 -9.28 25.79
C THR A 490 19.26 -8.84 25.99
N GLU A 491 18.70 -9.03 27.18
CA GLU A 491 17.34 -8.59 27.49
C GLU A 491 17.32 -7.09 27.76
N PHE A 492 16.39 -6.40 27.11
CA PHE A 492 16.10 -4.98 27.34
C PHE A 492 14.82 -4.84 28.17
N PRO A 493 14.58 -3.66 28.78
CA PRO A 493 13.34 -3.40 29.49
C PRO A 493 12.11 -3.71 28.62
N ALA A 494 11.18 -4.49 29.17
CA ALA A 494 9.96 -4.88 28.48
C ALA A 494 9.05 -3.68 28.20
N MET A 495 8.27 -3.78 27.12
CA MET A 495 7.19 -2.85 26.80
C MET A 495 6.13 -2.87 27.91
N ALA A 496 5.43 -1.76 28.09
CA ALA A 496 4.34 -1.68 29.08
C ALA A 496 3.16 -2.58 28.69
N LYS A 497 2.92 -2.73 27.37
CA LYS A 497 1.89 -3.61 26.83
C LYS A 497 2.47 -4.74 25.99
N THR A 498 1.80 -5.88 25.99
CA THR A 498 2.08 -6.98 25.07
C THR A 498 1.57 -6.62 23.68
N ARG A 499 2.33 -6.98 22.63
CA ARG A 499 2.03 -6.60 21.25
C ARG A 499 2.44 -7.69 20.28
N SER A 500 1.57 -8.03 19.35
CA SER A 500 1.84 -8.80 18.15
C SER A 500 1.23 -8.06 16.94
N GLY A 501 1.82 -8.24 15.75
CA GLY A 501 1.40 -7.52 14.55
C GLY A 501 1.64 -6.01 14.60
N ALA A 502 2.43 -5.54 15.57
CA ALA A 502 2.84 -4.16 15.70
C ALA A 502 3.93 -3.82 14.69
N ALA A 503 4.15 -2.53 14.49
CA ALA A 503 5.20 -2.03 13.61
C ALA A 503 6.06 -0.99 14.34
N ALA A 504 7.35 -0.95 14.01
CA ALA A 504 8.31 -0.09 14.70
C ALA A 504 9.22 0.65 13.73
N VAL A 505 9.68 1.82 14.16
CA VAL A 505 10.63 2.65 13.42
C VAL A 505 11.64 3.34 14.35
N VAL A 506 12.80 3.71 13.79
CA VAL A 506 13.85 4.44 14.52
C VAL A 506 13.77 5.93 14.20
N LYS A 507 13.68 6.74 15.25
CA LYS A 507 13.83 8.19 15.19
C LYS A 507 15.23 8.56 15.71
N TYR A 508 16.05 9.15 14.85
CA TYR A 508 17.31 9.77 15.25
C TYR A 508 17.04 11.21 15.71
N CYS A 509 17.53 11.56 16.91
CA CYS A 509 17.36 12.86 17.55
C CYS A 509 18.51 13.81 17.26
#